data_AF-A0A7V4FIB1-F1
#
_entry.id   AF-A0A7V4FIB1-F1
#
_cell.length_a   1.000
_cell.length_b   1.000
_cell.length_c   1.000
_cell.angle_alpha   90.00
_cell.angle_beta   90.00
_cell.angle_gamma   90.00
#
_symmetry.space_group_name_H-M   'P 1'
#
loop_
_entity.id
_entity.type
_entity.pdbx_description
1 polymer ?
#
loop_
_entity_poly.entity_id
_entity_poly.type
_entity_poly.pdbx_seq_one_letter_code
_entity_poly.pdbx_strand_id
1 'polypeptide(L)'
;MGRIVGGQFEGEFEKRRKDINVAQDGQKILQQENKVKLLLAVLSGEVVKVALDFFNMVKDYLSAKYKNVPTGTIIAIIVALLYLLGPIDLIPDFTPFIGFSDDVAMIMFVYEKIKQDIEEYRKWKKQQTQDDTPQLNTN
;
A
#
# COMPACT_ATOMS: atom_id res chain seq x y z
N MET A 1 -18.06 -7.19 -51.90
CA MET A 1 -16.60 -7.43 -51.75
C MET A 1 -16.21 -7.12 -50.30
N GLY A 2 -15.99 -8.13 -49.46
CA GLY A 2 -15.56 -7.92 -48.07
C GLY A 2 -14.95 -9.21 -47.53
N ARG A 3 -13.68 -9.47 -47.86
CA ARG A 3 -12.95 -10.66 -47.43
C ARG A 3 -12.12 -10.35 -46.18
N ILE A 4 -12.40 -11.13 -45.14
CA ILE A 4 -11.45 -11.71 -44.17
C ILE A 4 -10.53 -10.74 -43.43
N VAL A 5 -10.93 -10.41 -42.19
CA VAL A 5 -9.99 -10.04 -41.10
C VAL A 5 -9.96 -11.14 -40.02
N GLY A 6 -10.49 -12.34 -40.30
CA GLY A 6 -10.50 -13.47 -39.35
C GLY A 6 -9.22 -14.32 -39.37
N GLY A 7 -8.76 -14.69 -40.58
CA GLY A 7 -7.71 -15.70 -40.73
C GLY A 7 -6.30 -15.28 -40.28
N GLN A 8 -5.98 -13.98 -40.25
CA GLN A 8 -4.69 -13.51 -39.71
C GLN A 8 -4.64 -13.59 -38.19
N PHE A 9 -5.76 -13.35 -37.52
CA PHE A 9 -5.85 -13.42 -36.07
C PHE A 9 -5.82 -14.88 -35.58
N GLU A 10 -6.57 -15.79 -36.22
CA GLU A 10 -6.61 -17.21 -35.83
C GLU A 10 -5.25 -17.92 -35.91
N GLY A 11 -4.44 -17.64 -36.93
CA GLY A 11 -3.09 -18.19 -37.03
C GLY A 11 -2.13 -17.67 -35.95
N GLU A 12 -2.34 -16.45 -35.47
CA GLU A 12 -1.56 -15.85 -34.38
C GLU A 12 -1.95 -16.44 -33.03
N PHE A 13 -3.24 -16.62 -32.76
CA PHE A 13 -3.74 -17.25 -31.54
C PHE A 13 -3.31 -18.71 -31.42
N GLU A 14 -3.31 -19.44 -32.53
CA GLU A 14 -2.92 -20.85 -32.52
C GLU A 14 -1.42 -21.05 -32.32
N LYS A 15 -0.59 -20.14 -32.82
CA LYS A 15 0.84 -20.09 -32.47
C LYS A 15 1.03 -19.77 -30.98
N ARG A 16 0.40 -18.72 -30.47
CA ARG A 16 0.53 -18.35 -29.04
C ARG A 16 0.03 -19.44 -28.09
N ARG A 17 -1.02 -20.20 -28.45
CA ARG A 17 -1.49 -21.35 -27.65
C ARG A 17 -0.46 -22.47 -27.54
N LYS A 18 0.38 -22.68 -28.55
CA LYS A 18 1.42 -23.73 -28.53
C LYS A 18 2.62 -23.34 -27.67
N ASP A 19 2.87 -22.05 -27.49
CA ASP A 19 4.02 -21.55 -26.73
C ASP A 19 3.70 -21.33 -25.24
N ILE A 20 2.42 -21.34 -24.84
CA ILE A 20 1.99 -21.18 -23.44
C ILE A 20 2.07 -22.51 -22.72
N ASN A 21 2.88 -22.57 -21.67
CA ASN A 21 2.90 -23.69 -20.75
C ASN A 21 1.95 -23.38 -19.59
N VAL A 22 0.69 -23.82 -19.68
CA VAL A 22 -0.36 -23.50 -18.70
C VAL A 22 0.03 -23.86 -17.27
N ALA A 23 0.78 -24.95 -17.05
CA ALA A 23 1.22 -25.34 -15.72
C ALA A 23 2.29 -24.38 -15.16
N GLN A 24 3.29 -24.03 -15.97
CA GLN A 24 4.37 -23.14 -15.55
C GLN A 24 3.90 -21.68 -15.47
N ASP A 25 3.16 -21.21 -16.46
CA ASP A 25 2.67 -19.84 -16.55
C ASP A 25 1.51 -19.58 -15.58
N GLY A 26 0.68 -20.59 -15.32
CA GLY A 26 -0.32 -20.55 -14.25
C GLY A 26 0.31 -20.42 -12.87
N GLN A 27 1.38 -21.18 -12.59
CA GLN A 27 2.11 -21.03 -11.32
C GLN A 27 2.77 -19.65 -11.17
N LYS A 28 3.31 -19.08 -12.25
CA LYS A 28 3.88 -17.72 -12.22
C LYS A 28 2.84 -16.65 -11.86
N ILE A 29 1.60 -16.79 -12.33
CA ILE A 29 0.51 -15.85 -12.02
C ILE A 29 0.09 -15.97 -10.54
N LEU A 30 -0.05 -17.20 -10.03
CA LEU A 30 -0.40 -17.44 -8.63
C LEU A 30 0.66 -16.90 -7.66
N GLN A 31 1.94 -16.95 -8.03
CA GLN A 31 3.02 -16.34 -7.23
C GLN A 31 2.96 -14.81 -7.18
N GLN A 32 2.20 -14.16 -8.07
CA GLN A 32 2.08 -12.69 -8.13
C GLN A 32 0.86 -12.13 -7.39
N GLU A 33 0.09 -12.95 -6.69
CA GLU A 33 -1.09 -12.51 -5.92
C GLU A 33 -0.81 -11.33 -4.97
N ASN A 34 0.36 -11.34 -4.31
CA ASN A 34 0.75 -10.26 -3.40
C ASN A 34 0.94 -8.92 -4.14
N LYS A 35 1.48 -8.95 -5.37
CA LYS A 35 1.64 -7.74 -6.19
C LYS A 35 0.28 -7.19 -6.63
N VAL A 36 -0.66 -8.07 -6.98
CA VAL A 36 -2.03 -7.68 -7.34
C VAL A 36 -2.75 -7.05 -6.15
N LYS A 37 -2.67 -7.67 -4.97
CA LYS A 37 -3.25 -7.11 -3.73
C LYS A 37 -2.63 -5.76 -3.38
N LEU A 38 -1.31 -5.64 -3.51
CA LEU A 38 -0.60 -4.38 -3.26
C LEU A 38 -1.08 -3.28 -4.21
N LEU A 39 -1.22 -3.59 -5.50
CA LEU A 39 -1.71 -2.64 -6.50
C LEU A 39 -3.14 -2.19 -6.17
N LEU A 40 -4.02 -3.12 -5.78
CA LEU A 40 -5.37 -2.79 -5.35
C LEU A 40 -5.39 -1.90 -4.09
N ALA A 41 -4.52 -2.19 -3.11
CA ALA A 41 -4.38 -1.37 -1.90
C ALA A 41 -3.92 0.06 -2.21
N VAL A 42 -2.97 0.22 -3.14
CA VAL A 42 -2.53 1.54 -3.63
C VAL A 42 -3.67 2.28 -4.33
N LEU A 43 -4.35 1.62 -5.28
CA LEU A 43 -5.46 2.22 -6.04
C LEU A 43 -6.66 2.58 -5.14
N SER A 44 -6.90 1.83 -4.07
CA SER A 44 -7.95 2.12 -3.08
C SER A 44 -7.60 3.24 -2.10
N GLY A 45 -6.35 3.70 -2.09
CA GLY A 45 -5.84 4.70 -1.16
C GLY A 45 -5.57 4.17 0.26
N GLU A 46 -5.56 2.85 0.46
CA GLU A 46 -5.28 2.25 1.77
C GLU A 46 -3.86 2.57 2.25
N VAL A 47 -2.88 2.49 1.35
CA VAL A 47 -1.47 2.84 1.63
C VAL A 47 -1.34 4.30 2.07
N VAL A 48 -2.09 5.20 1.44
CA VAL A 48 -2.11 6.63 1.81
C VAL A 48 -2.67 6.81 3.22
N LYS A 49 -3.75 6.11 3.58
CA LYS A 49 -4.32 6.15 4.94
C LYS A 49 -3.32 5.64 5.98
N VAL A 50 -2.64 4.54 5.70
CA VAL A 50 -1.60 3.98 6.57
C VAL A 50 -0.46 4.99 6.77
N ALA A 51 0.03 5.60 5.69
CA ALA A 51 1.07 6.62 5.78
C ALA A 51 0.61 7.84 6.61
N LEU A 52 -0.64 8.29 6.45
CA LEU A 52 -1.19 9.37 7.28
C LEU A 52 -1.31 8.98 8.75
N ASP A 53 -1.71 7.76 9.07
CA ASP A 53 -1.75 7.28 10.45
C ASP A 53 -0.35 7.26 11.07
N PHE A 54 0.66 6.83 10.32
CA PHE A 54 2.06 6.88 10.72
C PHE A 54 2.50 8.31 11.07
N PHE A 55 2.26 9.27 10.17
CA PHE A 55 2.58 10.68 10.41
C PHE A 55 1.86 11.23 11.65
N ASN A 56 0.56 10.96 11.78
CA ASN A 56 -0.23 11.48 12.89
C ASN A 56 0.20 10.86 14.22
N MET A 57 0.50 9.55 14.24
CA MET A 57 0.96 8.86 15.44
C MET A 57 2.31 9.38 15.91
N VAL A 58 3.27 9.60 15.00
CA VAL A 58 4.56 10.23 15.33
C VAL A 58 4.35 11.64 15.87
N LYS A 59 3.49 12.44 15.23
CA LYS A 59 3.17 13.80 15.68
C LYS A 59 2.57 13.83 17.08
N ASP A 60 1.60 12.96 17.37
CA ASP A 60 0.95 12.89 18.68
C ASP A 60 1.87 12.30 19.76
N TYR A 61 2.78 11.41 19.39
CA TYR A 61 3.83 10.91 20.27
C TYR A 61 4.83 12.01 20.65
N LEU A 62 5.33 12.76 19.67
CA LEU A 62 6.24 13.90 19.89
C LEU A 62 5.59 15.04 20.67
N SER A 63 4.27 15.24 20.48
CA SER A 63 3.48 16.22 21.24
C SER A 63 3.09 15.74 22.64
N ALA A 64 3.57 14.55 23.06
CA ALA A 64 3.21 13.88 24.32
C ALA A 64 1.70 13.64 24.52
N LYS A 65 0.89 13.72 23.46
CA LYS A 65 -0.57 13.48 23.50
C LYS A 65 -0.89 11.98 23.55
N TYR A 66 -0.06 11.16 22.90
CA TYR A 66 -0.22 9.71 22.87
C TYR A 66 1.10 9.02 23.19
N LYS A 67 1.20 8.42 24.39
CA LYS A 67 2.39 7.65 24.84
C LYS A 67 2.10 6.16 25.08
N ASN A 68 0.88 5.71 24.83
CA ASN A 68 0.48 4.31 24.99
C ASN A 68 0.90 3.48 23.77
N VAL A 69 2.20 3.42 23.49
CA VAL A 69 2.79 2.65 22.40
C VAL A 69 4.25 2.34 22.73
N PRO A 70 4.75 1.14 22.38
CA PRO A 70 6.17 0.83 22.48
C PRO A 70 7.03 1.83 21.70
N THR A 71 8.15 2.28 22.27
CA THR A 71 9.11 3.15 21.57
C THR A 71 9.64 2.51 20.28
N GLY A 72 9.76 1.17 20.25
CA GLY A 72 10.15 0.42 19.06
C GLY A 72 9.20 0.62 17.88
N THR A 73 7.89 0.73 18.13
CA THR A 73 6.88 1.01 17.11
C THR A 73 7.08 2.40 16.50
N ILE A 74 7.34 3.41 17.33
CA ILE A 74 7.61 4.78 16.86
C ILE A 74 8.90 4.83 16.02
N ILE A 75 9.95 4.13 16.45
CA ILE A 75 11.20 4.03 15.67
C ILE A 75 10.94 3.36 14.33
N ALA A 76 10.19 2.26 14.29
CA ALA A 76 9.84 1.55 13.05
C ALA A 76 9.04 2.44 12.09
N ILE A 77 8.07 3.20 12.60
CA ILE A 77 7.31 4.17 11.81
C ILE A 77 8.23 5.25 11.24
N ILE A 78 9.11 5.83 12.05
CA ILE A 78 10.05 6.87 11.60
C ILE A 78 10.95 6.33 10.49
N VAL A 79 11.49 5.11 10.63
CA VAL A 79 12.30 4.47 9.59
C VAL A 79 11.49 4.29 8.30
N ALA A 80 10.24 3.81 8.38
CA ALA A 80 9.37 3.67 7.21
C ALA A 80 9.08 5.00 6.51
N LEU A 81 8.84 6.07 7.29
CA LEU A 81 8.59 7.41 6.76
C LEU A 81 9.86 8.04 6.16
N LEU A 82 11.02 7.83 6.78
CA LEU A 82 12.31 8.28 6.24
C LEU A 82 12.68 7.54 4.95
N TYR A 83 12.29 6.26 4.82
CA TYR A 83 12.41 5.51 3.58
C TYR A 83 11.60 6.18 2.47
N LEU A 84 10.32 6.50 2.74
CA LEU A 84 9.43 7.21 1.81
C LEU A 84 9.91 8.62 1.43
N LEU A 85 10.58 9.33 2.35
CA LEU A 85 11.05 10.72 2.16
C LEU A 85 12.53 10.83 1.77
N GLY A 86 13.25 9.71 1.69
CA GLY A 86 14.69 9.68 1.50
C GLY A 86 15.10 9.90 0.04
N PRO A 87 16.17 10.65 -0.25
CA PRO A 87 16.69 10.86 -1.61
C PRO A 87 17.40 9.64 -2.23
N ILE A 88 17.36 8.47 -1.58
CA ILE A 88 18.22 7.32 -1.93
C ILE A 88 17.57 6.36 -2.93
N ASP A 89 16.24 6.32 -3.05
CA ASP A 89 15.56 5.52 -4.11
C ASP A 89 15.21 6.34 -5.37
N LEU A 90 15.92 7.46 -5.55
CA LEU A 90 15.98 8.24 -6.79
C LEU A 90 17.07 7.74 -7.74
N ILE A 91 17.46 6.45 -7.68
CA ILE A 91 18.26 5.86 -8.75
C ILE A 91 17.34 5.77 -9.97
N PRO A 92 17.56 6.61 -11.00
CA PRO A 92 16.67 6.68 -12.14
C PRO A 92 17.03 5.55 -13.09
N ASP A 93 16.59 4.33 -12.79
CA ASP A 93 16.40 3.34 -13.84
C ASP A 93 15.03 3.59 -14.46
N PHE A 94 15.06 4.29 -15.61
CA PHE A 94 13.97 4.61 -16.50
C PHE A 94 13.18 3.37 -16.97
N THR A 95 12.44 2.72 -16.08
CA THR A 95 11.45 1.70 -16.44
C THR A 95 10.06 2.29 -16.24
N PRO A 96 9.35 2.67 -17.32
CA PRO A 96 8.18 3.56 -17.25
C PRO A 96 6.92 2.96 -16.58
N PHE A 97 7.03 1.89 -15.79
CA PHE A 97 5.88 1.23 -15.15
C PHE A 97 6.12 0.62 -13.76
N ILE A 98 7.36 0.55 -13.23
CA ILE A 98 7.64 -0.19 -11.98
C ILE A 98 8.74 0.53 -11.19
N GLY A 99 8.39 1.54 -10.40
CA GLY A 99 9.34 2.30 -9.57
C GLY A 99 8.88 2.57 -8.13
N PHE A 100 7.66 2.18 -7.75
CA PHE A 100 7.07 2.51 -6.43
C PHE A 100 6.75 1.27 -5.58
N SER A 101 7.11 0.09 -6.05
CA SER A 101 6.71 -1.15 -5.38
C SER A 101 7.49 -1.40 -4.09
N ASP A 102 8.74 -0.96 -3.98
CA ASP A 102 9.59 -1.23 -2.81
C ASP A 102 9.25 -0.33 -1.61
N ASP A 103 9.01 0.97 -1.85
CA ASP A 103 8.53 1.91 -0.82
C ASP A 103 7.19 1.47 -0.21
N VAL A 104 6.24 1.10 -1.07
CA VAL A 104 4.92 0.65 -0.64
C VAL A 104 5.03 -0.69 0.10
N ALA A 105 5.90 -1.59 -0.35
CA ALA A 105 6.16 -2.84 0.35
C ALA A 105 6.74 -2.59 1.75
N MET A 106 7.65 -1.63 1.91
CA MET A 106 8.22 -1.25 3.20
C MET A 106 7.15 -0.69 4.17
N ILE A 107 6.31 0.23 3.70
CA ILE A 107 5.20 0.78 4.51
C ILE A 107 4.23 -0.32 4.94
N MET A 108 3.81 -1.17 3.99
CA MET A 108 2.87 -2.25 4.28
C MET A 108 3.49 -3.32 5.18
N PHE A 109 4.78 -3.63 5.01
CA PHE A 109 5.52 -4.55 5.88
C PHE A 109 5.58 -4.05 7.32
N VAL A 110 5.94 -2.77 7.51
CA VAL A 110 5.94 -2.17 8.85
C VAL A 110 4.53 -2.16 9.41
N TYR A 111 3.53 -1.74 8.64
CA TYR A 111 2.12 -1.74 9.07
C TYR A 111 1.66 -3.12 9.54
N GLU A 112 1.94 -4.19 8.79
CA GLU A 112 1.63 -5.57 9.19
C GLU A 112 2.28 -5.94 10.53
N LYS A 113 3.50 -5.46 10.81
CA LYS A 113 4.20 -5.70 12.08
C LYS A 113 3.61 -4.93 13.27
N ILE A 114 3.10 -3.72 13.04
CA ILE A 114 2.62 -2.82 14.10
C ILE A 114 1.10 -2.60 14.06
N LYS A 115 0.38 -3.46 13.34
CA LYS A 115 -1.04 -3.28 13.03
C LYS A 115 -1.89 -3.03 14.27
N GLN A 116 -1.63 -3.79 15.33
CA GLN A 116 -2.36 -3.66 16.59
C GLN A 116 -2.16 -2.27 17.21
N ASP A 117 -0.93 -1.76 17.26
CA ASP A 117 -0.61 -0.45 17.81
C ASP A 117 -1.30 0.68 17.03
N ILE A 118 -1.37 0.54 15.70
CA ILE A 118 -2.07 1.49 14.82
C ILE A 118 -3.58 1.44 15.05
N GLU A 119 -4.16 0.25 15.25
CA GLU A 119 -5.58 0.10 15.55
C GLU A 119 -5.95 0.72 16.91
N GLU A 120 -5.11 0.53 17.93
CA GLU A 120 -5.27 1.16 19.25
C GLU A 120 -5.18 2.69 19.14
N TYR A 121 -4.18 3.19 18.42
CA TYR A 121 -4.04 4.61 18.13
C TYR A 121 -5.27 5.20 17.41
N ARG A 122 -5.77 4.52 16.37
CA ARG A 122 -6.99 4.93 15.64
C ARG A 122 -8.20 5.00 16.55
N LYS A 123 -8.36 4.07 17.49
CA LYS A 123 -9.47 4.08 18.48
C LYS A 123 -9.36 5.29 19.40
N TRP A 124 -8.17 5.53 19.95
CA TRP A 124 -7.90 6.70 20.80
C TRP A 124 -8.15 8.02 20.05
N LYS A 125 -7.70 8.12 18.79
CA LYS A 125 -7.87 9.33 17.97
C LYS A 125 -9.34 9.64 17.72
N LYS A 126 -10.16 8.61 17.47
CA LYS A 126 -11.61 8.76 17.27
C LYS A 126 -12.31 9.27 18.54
N GLN A 127 -11.89 8.82 19.73
CA GLN A 127 -12.44 9.29 21.00
C GLN A 127 -12.17 10.79 21.19
N GLN A 128 -10.94 11.24 20.93
CA GLN A 128 -10.57 12.67 21.00
C GLN A 128 -11.41 13.55 20.06
N THR A 129 -11.72 13.08 18.84
CA THR A 129 -12.53 13.84 17.88
C THR A 129 -14.01 13.91 18.27
N GLN A 130 -14.53 12.96 19.06
CA GLN A 130 -15.91 13.00 19.53
C GLN A 130 -16.10 13.95 20.72
N ASP A 131 -15.12 14.04 21.62
CA ASP A 131 -15.16 14.93 22.80
C ASP A 131 -15.05 16.42 22.44
N ASP A 132 -14.52 16.78 21.27
CA ASP A 132 -14.42 18.16 20.77
C ASP A 132 -15.73 18.70 20.16
N THR A 133 -16.83 17.94 20.17
CA THR A 133 -18.14 18.42 19.70
C THR A 133 -18.76 19.32 20.77
N PRO A 134 -19.01 20.63 20.50
CA PRO A 134 -19.67 21.49 21.48
C PRO A 134 -21.05 20.93 21.81
N GLN A 135 -21.24 20.50 23.05
CA GLN A 135 -22.56 20.14 23.55
C GLN A 135 -23.41 21.41 23.52
N LEU A 136 -24.29 21.53 22.52
CA LEU A 136 -25.26 22.61 22.45
C LEU A 136 -26.18 22.45 23.67
N ASN A 137 -25.94 23.27 24.70
CA ASN A 137 -26.89 23.38 25.78
C ASN A 137 -28.19 23.95 25.19
N THR A 138 -29.30 23.26 25.39
CA THR A 138 -30.64 23.78 25.19
C THR A 138 -31.34 23.66 26.54
N ASN A 139 -31.11 24.68 27.38
CA ASN A 139 -31.98 24.98 28.52
C ASN A 139 -33.15 25.85 28.04
#